data_AF-A0A4U3K488-F1
#
_entry.id   AF-A0A4U3K488-F1
#
_cell.length_a   1.000
_cell.length_b   1.000
_cell.length_c   1.000
_cell.angle_alpha   90.00
_cell.angle_beta   90.00
_cell.angle_gamma   90.00
#
_symmetry.space_group_name_H-M   'P 1'
#
loop_
_entity.id
_entity.type
_entity.pdbx_description
1 polymer ?
#
loop_
_entity_poly.entity_id
_entity_poly.type
_entity_poly.pdbx_seq_one_letter_code
_entity_poly.pdbx_strand_id
1 'polypeptide(L)'
;MKKKTKKQIFIGIVVILFFLWGLMSLFTLSANASGLVDNKIDVGHLYSTYSLDHYQLDFFVDSSWDWLPWNWSDGVCKSVIYGFHAILKFLWTVS
;
A
#
# COMPACT_ATOMS: atom_id res chain seq x y z
N MET A 1 54.10 17.68 -11.87
CA MET A 1 52.77 17.29 -11.32
C MET A 1 52.90 17.06 -9.82
N LYS A 2 52.25 17.87 -8.97
CA LYS A 2 52.34 17.70 -7.50
C LYS A 2 51.57 16.44 -7.09
N LYS A 3 52.24 15.47 -6.45
CA LYS A 3 51.61 14.25 -5.91
C LYS A 3 50.59 14.65 -4.85
N LYS A 4 49.30 14.41 -5.11
CA LYS A 4 48.24 14.61 -4.11
C LYS A 4 48.46 13.62 -2.97
N THR A 5 48.36 14.11 -1.73
CA THR A 5 48.53 13.26 -0.55
C THR A 5 47.29 12.37 -0.36
N LYS A 6 47.44 11.21 0.30
CA LYS A 6 46.32 10.28 0.56
C LYS A 6 45.12 10.98 1.22
N LYS A 7 45.39 11.98 2.06
CA LYS A 7 44.38 12.84 2.72
C LYS A 7 43.53 13.64 1.71
N GLN A 8 44.13 14.17 0.65
CA GLN A 8 43.42 14.93 -0.39
C GLN A 8 42.52 14.04 -1.26
N ILE A 9 42.92 12.79 -1.49
CA ILE A 9 42.11 11.80 -2.20
C ILE A 9 40.89 11.42 -1.34
N PHE A 10 41.10 11.18 -0.04
CA PHE A 10 40.03 10.86 0.90
C PHE A 10 38.98 11.98 1.00
N ILE A 11 39.41 13.24 1.12
CA ILE A 11 38.51 14.40 1.14
C ILE A 11 37.71 14.49 -0.17
N GLY A 12 38.36 14.26 -1.32
CA GLY A 12 37.67 14.24 -2.61
C GLY A 12 36.57 13.18 -2.68
N ILE A 13 36.83 11.98 -2.16
CA ILE A 13 35.83 10.90 -2.10
C ILE A 13 34.65 11.28 -1.21
N VAL A 14 34.90 11.85 -0.03
CA VAL A 14 33.84 12.27 0.89
C VAL A 14 32.95 13.34 0.26
N VAL A 15 33.53 14.33 -0.42
CA VAL A 15 32.77 15.39 -1.10
C VAL A 15 31.92 14.82 -2.23
N ILE A 16 32.45 13.88 -3.02
CA ILE A 16 31.71 13.22 -4.10
C ILE A 16 30.54 12.41 -3.54
N LEU A 17 30.76 11.65 -2.46
CA LEU A 17 29.70 10.87 -1.81
C LEU A 17 28.60 11.76 -1.23
N PHE A 18 28.97 12.87 -0.60
CA PHE A 18 28.01 13.83 -0.06
C PHE A 18 27.20 14.50 -1.17
N PHE A 19 27.84 14.85 -2.28
CA PHE A 19 27.16 15.41 -3.44
C PHE A 19 26.19 14.40 -4.08
N LEU A 20 26.61 13.14 -4.24
CA LEU A 20 25.75 12.07 -4.74
C LEU A 20 24.55 11.82 -3.81
N TRP A 21 24.76 11.84 -2.49
CA TRP A 21 23.70 11.70 -1.52
C TRP A 21 22.67 12.85 -1.60
N GLY A 22 23.14 14.09 -1.72
CA GLY A 22 22.26 15.25 -1.96
C GLY A 22 21.53 15.14 -3.31
N LEU A 23 22.21 14.68 -4.37
CA LEU A 23 21.58 14.46 -5.67
C LEU A 23 20.44 13.42 -5.60
N MET A 24 20.62 12.35 -4.83
CA MET A 24 19.59 11.33 -4.63
C MET A 24 18.36 11.88 -3.89
N SER A 25 18.51 12.88 -3.02
CA SER A 25 17.36 13.53 -2.36
C SER A 25 16.46 14.33 -3.31
N LEU A 26 16.98 14.74 -4.48
CA LEU A 26 16.19 15.42 -5.51
C LEU A 26 15.29 14.45 -6.30
N PHE A 27 15.63 13.15 -6.28
CA PHE A 27 14.87 12.09 -6.93
C PHE A 27 14.05 11.33 -5.90
N THR A 28 12.97 11.93 -5.41
CA THR A 28 11.92 11.17 -4.72
C THR A 28 11.08 10.46 -5.77
N LEU A 29 11.54 9.30 -6.24
CA LEU A 29 10.68 8.38 -6.98
C LEU A 29 9.67 7.82 -5.98
N SER A 30 8.54 8.49 -5.80
CA SER A 30 7.38 7.90 -5.14
C SER A 30 6.89 6.78 -6.05
N ALA A 31 7.30 5.55 -5.77
CA ALA A 31 6.60 4.38 -6.26
C ALA A 31 5.25 4.35 -5.53
N ASN A 32 4.27 5.09 -6.06
CA ASN A 32 2.90 4.95 -5.61
C ASN A 32 2.52 3.50 -5.91
N ALA A 33 2.11 2.76 -4.89
CA ALA A 33 1.57 1.43 -5.11
C ALA A 33 0.40 1.58 -6.09
N SER A 34 0.43 0.84 -7.20
CA SER A 34 -0.76 0.70 -8.01
C SER A 34 -1.76 -0.05 -7.15
N GLY A 35 -2.82 0.63 -6.74
CA GLY A 35 -3.86 0.01 -5.94
C GLY A 35 -4.52 -1.17 -6.64
N LEU A 36 -5.22 -1.99 -5.87
CA LEU A 36 -6.11 -3.05 -6.34
C LEU A 36 -7.12 -2.54 -7.39
N VAL A 37 -7.46 -1.26 -7.33
CA VAL A 37 -8.34 -0.57 -8.27
C VAL A 37 -7.58 0.61 -8.88
N ASP A 38 -7.68 0.74 -10.21
CA ASP A 38 -7.11 1.88 -10.93
C ASP A 38 -8.00 3.13 -10.75
N ASN A 39 -7.38 4.30 -10.58
CA ASN A 39 -8.08 5.58 -10.42
C ASN A 39 -8.49 6.22 -11.75
N LYS A 40 -8.57 5.41 -12.82
CA LYS A 40 -8.94 5.89 -14.14
C LYS A 40 -10.46 5.92 -14.28
N ILE A 41 -10.98 7.08 -14.66
CA ILE A 41 -12.41 7.25 -14.96
C ILE A 41 -12.75 6.46 -16.23
N ASP A 42 -13.70 5.54 -16.11
CA ASP A 42 -14.24 4.71 -17.19
C ASP A 42 -15.76 4.90 -17.28
N VAL A 43 -16.22 5.30 -18.47
CA VAL A 43 -17.64 5.55 -18.77
C VAL A 43 -18.48 4.26 -18.68
N GLY A 44 -17.85 3.08 -18.81
CA GLY A 44 -18.51 1.78 -18.62
C GLY A 44 -18.72 1.39 -17.15
N HIS A 45 -18.14 2.12 -16.21
CA HIS A 45 -18.08 1.74 -14.80
C HIS A 45 -18.42 2.92 -13.88
N LEU A 46 -19.63 2.91 -13.31
CA LEU A 46 -20.10 3.94 -12.37
C LEU A 46 -19.17 4.10 -11.16
N TYR A 47 -18.54 3.02 -10.68
CA TYR A 47 -17.65 3.09 -9.51
C TYR A 47 -16.42 3.98 -9.74
N SER A 48 -16.00 4.16 -11.00
CA SER A 48 -14.83 4.96 -11.37
C SER A 48 -15.07 6.48 -11.34
N THR A 49 -16.32 6.91 -11.14
CA THR A 49 -16.66 8.35 -11.13
C THR A 49 -16.21 9.08 -9.87
N TYR A 50 -15.99 8.35 -8.78
CA TYR A 50 -15.53 8.89 -7.51
C TYR A 50 -14.28 8.15 -7.06
N SER A 51 -13.44 8.84 -6.28
CA SER A 51 -12.23 8.25 -5.70
C SER A 51 -12.58 7.17 -4.68
N LEU A 52 -11.63 6.27 -4.43
CA LEU A 52 -11.80 5.04 -3.64
C LEU A 52 -12.22 5.32 -2.18
N ASP A 53 -11.87 6.50 -1.66
CA ASP A 53 -12.22 7.03 -0.33
C ASP A 53 -13.73 7.25 -0.13
N HIS A 54 -14.50 7.33 -1.21
CA HIS A 54 -15.96 7.38 -1.14
C HIS A 54 -16.62 6.01 -0.99
N TYR A 55 -15.84 4.92 -1.06
CA TYR A 55 -16.35 3.56 -1.00
C TYR A 55 -15.86 2.83 0.25
N GLN A 56 -16.72 1.96 0.75
CA GLN A 56 -16.43 1.06 1.87
C GLN A 56 -16.67 -0.37 1.43
N LEU A 57 -15.81 -1.30 1.86
CA LEU A 57 -16.04 -2.73 1.64
C LEU A 57 -17.26 -3.18 2.43
N ASP A 58 -18.28 -3.67 1.73
CA ASP A 58 -19.38 -4.40 2.32
C ASP A 58 -19.06 -5.89 2.37
N PHE A 59 -19.61 -6.57 3.36
CA PHE A 59 -19.49 -8.01 3.50
C PHE A 59 -20.86 -8.57 3.74
N PHE A 60 -21.20 -9.56 2.93
CA PHE A 60 -22.42 -10.32 3.08
C PHE A 60 -22.06 -11.78 3.38
N VAL A 61 -22.68 -12.31 4.43
CA VAL A 61 -22.65 -13.72 4.75
C VAL A 61 -24.10 -14.17 4.89
N ASP A 62 -24.47 -15.20 4.13
CA ASP A 62 -25.80 -15.78 4.19
C ASP A 62 -26.01 -16.51 5.54
N SER A 63 -27.02 -16.07 6.28
CA SER A 63 -27.44 -16.63 7.59
C SER A 63 -28.73 -17.47 7.47
N SER A 64 -29.21 -17.73 6.25
CA SER A 64 -30.42 -18.55 6.05
C SER A 64 -30.25 -20.01 6.51
N TRP A 65 -29.01 -20.42 6.82
CA TRP A 65 -28.63 -21.78 7.17
C TRP A 65 -28.20 -21.93 8.63
N ASP A 66 -28.68 -21.05 9.52
CA ASP A 66 -28.36 -21.07 10.96
C ASP A 66 -28.72 -22.40 11.67
N TRP A 67 -29.50 -23.27 11.00
CA TRP A 67 -29.84 -24.62 11.48
C TRP A 67 -28.72 -25.66 11.28
N LEU A 68 -27.71 -25.38 10.45
CA LEU A 68 -26.57 -26.27 10.26
C LEU A 68 -25.60 -26.19 11.45
N PRO A 69 -24.81 -27.25 11.71
CA PRO A 69 -23.82 -27.25 12.79
C PRO A 69 -22.76 -26.13 12.69
N TRP A 70 -22.58 -25.55 11.51
CA TRP A 70 -21.71 -24.40 11.24
C TRP A 70 -22.54 -23.14 11.03
N ASN A 71 -23.04 -22.59 12.13
CA ASN A 71 -23.75 -21.32 12.13
C ASN A 71 -22.77 -20.14 11.98
N TRP A 72 -22.90 -19.36 10.91
CA TRP A 72 -22.05 -18.20 10.65
C TRP A 72 -22.33 -17.00 11.56
N SER A 73 -23.52 -16.95 12.17
CA SER A 73 -23.92 -15.95 13.15
C SER A 73 -23.36 -16.25 14.55
N ASP A 74 -22.94 -17.50 14.80
CA ASP A 74 -22.42 -17.93 16.10
C ASP A 74 -20.95 -17.53 16.33
N GLY A 75 -20.59 -17.38 17.61
CA GLY A 75 -19.44 -16.59 18.08
C GLY A 75 -18.09 -16.87 17.38
N VAL A 76 -17.71 -18.12 17.17
CA VAL A 76 -16.42 -18.47 16.54
C VAL A 76 -16.45 -18.14 15.04
N CYS A 77 -17.52 -18.48 14.33
CA CYS A 77 -17.65 -18.17 12.91
C CYS A 77 -17.77 -16.66 12.66
N LYS A 78 -18.47 -15.93 13.54
CA LYS A 78 -18.56 -14.47 13.51
C LYS A 78 -17.19 -13.81 13.65
N SER A 79 -16.32 -14.33 14.52
CA SER A 79 -14.97 -13.81 14.71
C SER A 79 -14.05 -14.13 13.53
N VAL A 80 -14.24 -15.28 12.88
CA VAL A 80 -13.58 -15.60 11.60
C VAL A 80 -13.99 -14.62 10.49
N ILE A 81 -15.29 -14.35 10.33
CA ILE A 81 -15.79 -13.36 9.35
C ILE A 81 -15.22 -11.97 9.64
N TYR A 82 -15.21 -11.57 10.91
CA TYR A 82 -14.61 -10.31 11.32
C TYR A 82 -13.10 -10.25 11.01
N GLY A 83 -12.38 -11.36 11.19
CA GLY A 83 -10.98 -11.47 10.81
C GLY A 83 -10.75 -11.25 9.32
N PHE A 84 -11.56 -11.91 8.47
CA PHE A 84 -11.51 -11.69 7.02
C PHE A 84 -11.84 -10.24 6.64
N HIS A 85 -12.88 -9.67 7.24
CA HIS A 85 -13.23 -8.25 7.06
C HIS A 85 -12.07 -7.33 7.43
N ALA A 86 -11.39 -7.58 8.56
CA ALA A 86 -10.27 -6.77 9.00
C ALA A 86 -9.08 -6.86 8.04
N ILE A 87 -8.74 -8.05 7.55
CA ILE A 87 -7.65 -8.25 6.57
C ILE A 87 -7.96 -7.53 5.26
N LEU A 88 -9.17 -7.70 4.75
CA LEU A 88 -9.59 -7.10 3.48
C LEU A 88 -9.72 -5.58 3.59
N LYS A 89 -10.20 -5.07 4.72
CA LYS A 89 -10.22 -3.63 5.00
C LYS A 89 -8.82 -3.05 5.14
N PHE A 90 -7.88 -3.80 5.73
CA PHE A 90 -6.47 -3.41 5.77
C PHE A 90 -5.87 -3.34 4.36
N LEU A 91 -6.07 -4.37 3.54
CA LEU A 91 -5.61 -4.39 2.14
C LEU A 91 -6.24 -3.25 1.34
N TRP A 92 -7.52 -2.96 1.54
CA TRP A 92 -8.23 -1.83 0.91
C TRP A 92 -7.66 -0.48 1.32
N THR A 93 -7.27 -0.31 2.58
CA THR A 93 -6.73 0.97 3.10
C THR A 93 -5.28 1.22 2.68
N VAL A 94 -4.50 0.14 2.49
CA VAL A 94 -3.10 0.22 2.07
C VAL A 94 -2.95 0.24 0.54
N SER A 95 -4.01 -0.18 -0.18
CA SER A 95 -4.12 -0.11 -1.63
C SER A 95 -4.12 1.33 -2.16
#